data_AF-A0ABC9VV95-F1
#
_entry.id   AF-A0ABC9VV95-F1
#
_cell.length_a   1.000
_cell.length_b   1.000
_cell.length_c   1.000
_cell.angle_alpha   90.00
_cell.angle_beta   90.00
_cell.angle_gamma   90.00
#
_symmetry.space_group_name_H-M   'P 1'
#
loop_
_entity.id
_entity.type
_entity.pdbx_description
1 polymer ?
#
loop_
_entity_poly.entity_id
_entity_poly.type
_entity_poly.pdbx_seq_one_letter_code
_entity_poly.pdbx_strand_id
1 'polypeptide(L)'
;MNKELLGKVKQKKEAYRGWKQGQVAWEEYREAVRAAREQVRKAKALIEISLARDVKGNKKSFYRYVSDKRRTRENVGPLQNETGELVTQDMEKAEVLNDFFASVFTGKCLSHTAQVTEGRDWENAEPPTVGEDQV
;
A
#
# COMPACT_ATOMS: atom_id res chain seq x y z
N MET A 1 0.70 7.33 -18.05
CA MET A 1 -0.51 6.56 -18.41
C MET A 1 -0.54 6.41 -19.93
N ASN A 2 -0.69 5.18 -20.45
CA ASN A 2 -0.64 4.93 -21.90
C ASN A 2 -1.86 5.58 -22.61
N LYS A 3 -1.61 6.49 -23.56
CA LYS A 3 -2.65 7.22 -24.32
C LYS A 3 -3.55 6.26 -25.11
N GLU A 4 -3.00 5.15 -25.60
CA GLU A 4 -3.73 4.14 -26.36
C GLU A 4 -4.78 3.42 -25.49
N LEU A 5 -4.39 3.04 -24.27
CA LEU A 5 -5.26 2.36 -23.32
C LEU A 5 -6.42 3.26 -22.89
N LEU A 6 -6.16 4.55 -22.71
CA LEU A 6 -7.19 5.55 -22.46
C LEU A 6 -8.16 5.69 -23.64
N GLY A 7 -7.64 5.66 -24.87
CA GLY A 7 -8.44 5.65 -26.10
C GLY A 7 -9.40 4.47 -26.16
N LYS A 8 -8.93 3.26 -25.84
CA LYS A 8 -9.79 2.05 -25.82
C LYS A 8 -10.87 2.11 -24.74
N VAL A 9 -10.56 2.65 -23.57
CA VAL A 9 -11.55 2.85 -22.50
C VAL A 9 -12.62 3.88 -22.92
N LYS A 10 -12.22 4.95 -23.63
CA LYS A 10 -13.15 5.94 -24.20
C LYS A 10 -14.05 5.33 -25.27
N GLN A 11 -13.49 4.60 -26.23
CA GLN A 11 -14.27 3.89 -27.26
C GLN A 11 -15.32 2.95 -26.65
N LYS A 12 -14.95 2.18 -25.62
CA LYS A 12 -15.91 1.34 -24.88
C LYS A 12 -17.06 2.17 -24.27
N LYS A 13 -16.76 3.34 -23.71
CA LYS A 13 -17.76 4.23 -23.08
C LYS A 13 -18.69 4.86 -24.13
N GLU A 14 -18.16 5.23 -25.27
CA GLU A 14 -18.93 5.77 -26.41
C GLU A 14 -19.83 4.69 -27.02
N ALA A 15 -19.30 3.49 -27.26
CA ALA A 15 -20.07 2.35 -27.75
C ALA A 15 -21.22 1.98 -26.79
N TYR A 16 -20.98 2.04 -25.46
CA TYR A 16 -22.05 1.83 -24.48
C TYR A 16 -23.17 2.87 -24.60
N ARG A 17 -22.82 4.15 -24.76
CA ARG A 17 -23.81 5.23 -24.93
C ARG A 17 -24.62 5.05 -26.21
N GLY A 18 -23.94 4.78 -27.33
CA GLY A 18 -24.57 4.55 -28.62
C GLY A 18 -25.49 3.33 -28.59
N TRP A 19 -25.05 2.23 -27.97
CA TRP A 19 -25.86 1.02 -27.84
C TRP A 19 -27.11 1.29 -27.00
N LYS A 20 -26.97 2.03 -25.89
CA LYS A 20 -28.10 2.38 -25.03
C LYS A 20 -29.13 3.28 -25.74
N GLN A 21 -28.69 4.06 -26.73
CA GLN A 21 -29.51 4.93 -27.55
C GLN A 21 -30.02 4.25 -28.84
N GLY A 22 -29.69 2.98 -29.07
CA GLY A 22 -30.06 2.23 -30.28
C GLY A 22 -29.28 2.62 -31.54
N GLN A 23 -28.22 3.42 -31.41
CA GLN A 23 -27.39 3.90 -32.52
C GLN A 23 -26.24 2.94 -32.88
N VAL A 24 -25.88 2.03 -31.97
CA VAL A 24 -24.76 1.09 -32.11
C VAL A 24 -25.28 -0.31 -31.89
N ALA A 25 -24.91 -1.24 -32.77
CA ALA A 25 -25.28 -2.64 -32.64
C ALA A 25 -24.67 -3.26 -31.36
N TRP A 26 -25.36 -4.24 -30.78
CA TRP A 26 -24.86 -4.94 -29.59
C TRP A 26 -23.48 -5.57 -29.83
N GLU A 27 -23.25 -6.12 -31.02
CA GLU A 27 -21.99 -6.75 -31.44
C GLU A 27 -20.83 -5.77 -31.38
N GLU A 28 -21.00 -4.55 -31.90
CA GLU A 28 -19.97 -3.51 -31.90
C GLU A 28 -19.58 -3.09 -30.48
N TYR A 29 -20.57 -2.91 -29.60
CA TYR A 29 -20.32 -2.65 -28.19
C TYR A 29 -19.58 -3.81 -27.52
N ARG A 30 -19.98 -5.06 -27.79
CA ARG A 30 -19.35 -6.25 -27.23
C ARG A 30 -17.88 -6.36 -27.64
N GLU A 31 -17.56 -6.07 -28.90
CA GLU A 31 -16.18 -6.07 -29.39
C GLU A 31 -15.35 -4.93 -28.77
N ALA A 32 -15.92 -3.73 -28.63
CA ALA A 32 -15.25 -2.62 -27.93
C ALA A 32 -14.93 -2.97 -26.46
N VAL A 33 -15.84 -3.67 -25.76
CA VAL A 33 -15.61 -4.16 -24.40
C VAL A 33 -14.48 -5.19 -24.36
N ARG A 34 -14.49 -6.17 -25.28
CA ARG A 34 -13.45 -7.21 -25.37
C ARG A 34 -12.07 -6.59 -25.61
N ALA A 35 -11.96 -5.71 -26.61
CA ALA A 35 -10.72 -5.03 -26.95
C ALA A 35 -10.17 -4.20 -25.79
N ALA A 36 -11.03 -3.41 -25.12
CA ALA A 36 -10.60 -2.63 -23.96
C ALA A 36 -10.12 -3.53 -22.81
N ARG A 37 -10.82 -4.64 -22.54
CA ARG A 37 -10.45 -5.58 -21.48
C ARG A 37 -9.12 -6.28 -21.77
N GLU A 38 -8.90 -6.69 -23.01
CA GLU A 38 -7.64 -7.31 -23.45
C GLU A 38 -6.46 -6.34 -23.27
N GLN A 39 -6.61 -5.10 -23.74
CA GLN A 39 -5.56 -4.09 -23.64
C GLN A 39 -5.23 -3.74 -22.19
N VAL A 40 -6.23 -3.63 -21.33
CA VAL A 40 -6.02 -3.45 -19.88
C VAL A 40 -5.23 -4.61 -19.28
N ARG A 41 -5.55 -5.86 -19.65
CA ARG A 41 -4.80 -7.03 -19.17
C ARG A 41 -3.35 -7.05 -19.66
N LYS A 42 -3.12 -6.75 -20.94
CA LYS A 42 -1.77 -6.67 -21.51
C LYS A 42 -0.93 -5.62 -20.78
N ALA A 43 -1.45 -4.41 -20.63
CA ALA A 43 -0.74 -3.35 -19.92
C ALA A 43 -0.47 -3.69 -18.45
N LYS A 44 -1.42 -4.33 -17.77
CA LYS A 44 -1.23 -4.81 -16.40
C LYS A 44 -0.10 -5.83 -16.32
N ALA A 45 -0.11 -6.84 -17.19
CA ALA A 45 0.93 -7.86 -17.24
C ALA A 45 2.32 -7.26 -17.52
N LEU A 46 2.41 -6.29 -18.43
CA LEU A 46 3.67 -5.60 -18.73
C LEU A 46 4.25 -4.88 -17.50
N ILE A 47 3.39 -4.20 -16.74
CA ILE A 47 3.80 -3.54 -15.48
C ILE A 47 4.28 -4.58 -14.47
N GLU A 48 3.54 -5.67 -14.27
CA GLU A 48 3.91 -6.74 -13.34
C GLU A 48 5.24 -7.40 -13.72
N ILE A 49 5.48 -7.62 -15.01
CA ILE A 49 6.76 -8.14 -15.53
C ILE A 49 7.91 -7.17 -15.22
N SER A 50 7.74 -5.86 -15.46
CA SER A 50 8.77 -4.88 -15.13
C SER A 50 9.10 -4.85 -13.63
N LEU A 51 8.08 -4.87 -12.77
CA LEU A 51 8.26 -4.89 -11.32
C LEU A 51 8.97 -6.15 -10.82
N ALA A 52 8.65 -7.32 -11.41
CA ALA A 52 9.30 -8.58 -11.05
C ALA A 52 10.78 -8.60 -11.47
N ARG A 53 11.10 -8.06 -12.66
CA ARG A 53 12.48 -7.95 -13.15
C ARG A 53 13.32 -7.01 -12.28
N ASP A 54 12.74 -5.88 -11.90
CA ASP A 54 13.46 -4.83 -11.18
C ASP A 54 13.43 -5.01 -9.66
N VAL A 55 12.89 -6.13 -9.15
CA VAL A 55 12.72 -6.34 -7.70
C VAL A 55 14.04 -6.24 -6.93
N LYS A 56 15.15 -6.70 -7.52
CA LYS A 56 16.47 -6.64 -6.86
C LYS A 56 16.97 -5.19 -6.71
N GLY A 57 16.72 -4.34 -7.71
CA GLY A 57 17.14 -2.93 -7.74
C GLY A 57 16.13 -1.96 -7.12
N ASN A 58 14.84 -2.30 -7.09
CA ASN A 58 13.76 -1.42 -6.63
C ASN A 58 12.65 -2.20 -5.90
N LYS A 59 13.03 -2.84 -4.78
CA LYS A 59 12.10 -3.57 -3.90
C LYS A 59 10.89 -2.73 -3.49
N LYS A 60 11.08 -1.43 -3.21
CA LYS A 60 10.04 -0.51 -2.76
C LYS A 60 8.88 -0.41 -3.76
N SER A 61 9.17 -0.34 -5.06
CA SER A 61 8.13 -0.26 -6.09
C SER A 61 7.27 -1.53 -6.18
N PHE A 62 7.90 -2.70 -6.03
CA PHE A 62 7.22 -3.99 -6.03
C PHE A 62 6.28 -4.10 -4.81
N TYR A 63 6.78 -3.85 -3.60
CA TYR A 63 5.96 -3.93 -2.39
C TYR A 63 4.83 -2.89 -2.38
N ARG A 64 5.08 -1.68 -2.89
CA ARG A 64 4.02 -0.67 -3.08
C ARG A 64 2.93 -1.16 -4.03
N TYR A 65 3.31 -1.76 -5.17
CA TYR A 65 2.32 -2.34 -6.08
C TYR A 65 1.50 -3.43 -5.39
N VAL A 66 2.15 -4.33 -4.63
CA VAL A 66 1.46 -5.38 -3.87
C VAL A 66 0.52 -4.79 -2.83
N SER A 67 0.94 -3.82 -2.04
CA SER A 67 0.11 -3.17 -1.03
C SER A 67 -1.09 -2.45 -1.65
N ASP A 68 -0.91 -1.76 -2.78
CA ASP A 68 -1.99 -1.08 -3.51
C ASP A 68 -3.02 -2.06 -4.09
N LYS A 69 -2.65 -3.33 -4.28
CA LYS A 69 -3.54 -4.40 -4.76
C LYS A 69 -4.19 -5.19 -3.63
N ARG A 70 -3.75 -5.05 -2.37
CA ARG A 70 -4.42 -5.67 -1.22
C ARG A 70 -5.79 -5.01 -1.04
N ARG A 71 -6.82 -5.82 -0.80
CA ARG A 71 -8.22 -5.36 -0.63
C ARG A 71 -8.42 -4.63 0.69
N THR A 72 -7.70 -5.04 1.73
CA THR A 72 -7.73 -4.42 3.05
C THR A 72 -6.59 -3.42 3.14
N ARG A 73 -6.91 -2.19 3.53
CA ARG A 73 -5.88 -1.34 4.15
C ARG A 73 -5.52 -2.00 5.47
N GLU A 74 -4.24 -2.17 5.74
CA GLU A 74 -3.77 -2.51 7.08
C GLU A 74 -4.12 -1.31 7.97
N ASN A 75 -5.26 -1.39 8.66
CA ASN A 75 -5.68 -0.43 9.65
C ASN A 75 -5.64 -1.10 11.02
N VAL A 76 -5.25 -0.33 12.03
CA VAL A 76 -5.46 -0.75 13.41
C VAL A 76 -6.97 -0.84 13.62
N GLY A 77 -7.43 -2.03 14.01
CA GLY A 77 -8.83 -2.28 14.37
C GLY A 77 -9.27 -1.40 15.53
N PRO A 78 -10.56 -1.44 15.92
CA PRO A 78 -11.02 -0.71 17.08
C PRO A 78 -10.18 -1.06 18.32
N LEU A 79 -9.73 -0.05 19.05
CA LEU A 79 -9.00 -0.22 20.30
C LEU A 79 -9.92 0.07 21.48
N GLN A 80 -9.66 -0.52 22.64
CA GLN A 80 -10.31 -0.08 23.88
C GLN A 80 -9.45 0.99 24.55
N ASN A 81 -10.05 2.12 24.92
CA ASN A 81 -9.40 3.10 25.79
C ASN A 81 -9.41 2.61 27.25
N GLU A 82 -8.78 3.39 28.15
CA GLU A 82 -8.74 3.09 29.58
C GLU A 82 -10.13 3.01 30.22
N THR A 83 -11.10 3.76 29.67
CA THR A 83 -12.51 3.77 30.08
C THR A 83 -13.28 2.54 29.58
N GLY A 84 -12.67 1.69 28.75
CA GLY A 84 -13.29 0.49 28.16
C GLY A 84 -14.13 0.75 26.91
N GLU A 85 -14.11 1.97 26.37
CA GLU A 85 -14.85 2.36 25.16
C GLU A 85 -14.08 1.99 23.89
N LEU A 86 -14.81 1.58 22.85
CA LEU A 86 -14.23 1.23 21.55
C LEU A 86 -13.93 2.48 20.72
N VAL A 87 -12.65 2.75 20.54
CA VAL A 87 -12.10 3.82 19.75
C VAL A 87 -11.90 3.38 18.31
N THR A 88 -12.46 4.12 17.36
CA THR A 88 -12.38 3.80 15.92
C THR A 88 -11.64 4.86 15.10
N GLN A 89 -11.57 6.11 15.59
CA GLN A 89 -10.91 7.22 14.93
C GLN A 89 -9.38 7.12 15.04
N ASP A 90 -8.65 7.43 13.97
CA ASP A 90 -7.20 7.22 13.91
C ASP A 90 -6.42 8.09 14.91
N MET A 91 -6.88 9.30 15.20
CA MET A 91 -6.27 10.21 16.17
C MET A 91 -6.37 9.65 17.60
N GLU A 92 -7.57 9.26 18.00
CA GLU A 92 -7.83 8.69 19.32
C GLU A 92 -7.10 7.34 19.50
N LYS A 93 -7.03 6.50 18.45
CA LYS A 93 -6.23 5.26 18.48
C LYS A 93 -4.74 5.55 18.70
N ALA A 94 -4.22 6.64 18.13
CA ALA A 94 -2.82 7.04 18.32
C ALA A 94 -2.56 7.49 19.76
N GLU A 95 -3.50 8.21 20.38
CA GLU A 95 -3.44 8.61 21.79
C GLU A 95 -3.45 7.39 22.72
N VAL A 96 -4.39 6.45 22.53
CA VAL A 96 -4.47 5.21 23.34
C VAL A 96 -3.16 4.40 23.27
N LEU A 97 -2.58 4.28 22.07
CA LEU A 97 -1.29 3.60 21.92
C LEU A 97 -0.16 4.35 22.62
N ASN A 98 -0.12 5.68 22.47
CA ASN A 98 0.90 6.52 23.10
C ASN A 98 0.87 6.43 24.64
N ASP A 99 -0.33 6.46 25.22
CA ASP A 99 -0.53 6.36 26.68
C ASP A 99 -0.10 4.98 27.19
N PHE A 100 -0.46 3.91 26.47
CA PHE A 100 0.00 2.55 26.78
C PHE A 100 1.53 2.44 26.72
N PHE A 101 2.17 3.00 25.68
CA PHE A 101 3.63 3.02 25.57
C PHE A 101 4.26 3.79 26.73
N ALA A 102 3.74 4.97 27.10
CA ALA A 102 4.26 5.75 28.22
C ALA A 102 4.14 5.01 29.56
N SER A 103 3.04 4.28 29.78
CA SER A 103 2.78 3.51 31.01
C SER A 103 3.79 2.37 31.24
N VAL A 104 4.21 1.68 30.17
CA VAL A 104 5.21 0.60 30.28
C VAL A 104 6.64 1.10 30.45
N PHE A 105 6.91 2.38 30.16
CA PHE A 105 8.17 3.02 30.51
C PHE A 105 8.21 3.33 32.02
N THR A 106 8.54 2.31 32.81
CA THR A 106 8.87 2.49 34.23
C THR A 106 10.24 3.15 34.33
N GLY A 107 10.26 4.46 34.50
CA GLY A 107 11.48 5.21 34.77
C GLY A 107 12.14 4.75 36.06
N LYS A 108 13.08 3.80 35.99
CA LYS A 108 14.21 3.80 36.92
C LYS A 108 15.18 4.89 36.47
N CYS A 109 14.78 6.14 36.68
CA CYS A 109 15.73 7.25 36.74
C CYS A 109 16.57 7.08 38.00
N LEU A 110 17.54 6.16 38.00
CA LEU A 110 18.70 6.31 38.86
C LEU A 110 19.50 7.48 38.26
N SER A 111 19.21 8.65 38.80
CA SER A 111 19.98 9.90 38.77
C SER A 111 21.32 9.82 38.03
N HIS A 112 21.30 9.87 36.71
CA HIS A 112 22.41 10.39 35.95
C HIS A 112 21.84 11.39 34.96
N THR A 113 22.00 12.67 35.32
CA THR A 113 21.96 13.80 34.40
C THR A 113 22.94 13.52 33.25
N ALA A 114 22.44 12.91 32.18
CA ALA A 114 23.17 12.77 30.93
C ALA A 114 22.52 13.74 29.95
N GLN A 115 23.31 14.71 29.53
CA GLN A 115 22.90 15.82 28.67
C GLN A 115 22.31 15.29 27.36
N VAL A 116 21.22 15.93 26.93
CA VAL A 116 20.63 15.77 25.61
C VAL A 116 21.70 16.14 24.58
N THR A 117 22.24 15.13 23.91
CA THR A 117 22.96 15.31 22.65
C THR A 117 22.04 14.83 21.53
N GLU A 118 21.90 15.72 20.56
CA GLU A 118 20.97 15.64 19.42
C GLU A 118 21.15 14.38 18.56
N GLY A 119 20.01 14.02 17.94
CA GLY A 119 19.77 13.00 16.92
C GLY A 119 20.95 12.22 16.35
N ARG A 120 20.95 10.90 16.57
CA ARG A 120 21.62 9.97 15.67
C ARG A 120 20.64 9.47 14.61
N ASP A 121 21.00 9.79 13.39
CA ASP A 121 20.49 9.28 12.13
C ASP A 121 20.53 7.74 12.09
N TRP A 122 19.37 7.10 11.94
CA TRP A 122 19.21 5.65 11.89
C TRP A 122 19.46 5.13 10.46
N GLU A 123 20.63 5.42 9.88
CA GLU A 123 20.93 4.96 8.50
C GLU A 123 22.12 4.00 8.40
N ASN A 124 22.77 3.63 9.51
CA ASN A 124 23.92 2.70 9.47
C ASN A 124 23.92 1.66 10.60
N ALA A 125 22.77 1.06 10.93
CA ALA A 125 22.75 -0.13 11.78
C ALA A 125 23.14 -1.36 10.95
N GLU A 126 24.41 -1.76 10.99
CA GLU A 126 24.82 -3.08 10.49
C GLU A 126 24.16 -4.19 11.33
N PRO A 127 23.62 -5.25 10.70
CA PRO A 127 23.00 -6.35 11.42
C PRO A 127 24.06 -7.15 12.18
N PRO A 128 23.75 -7.70 13.38
CA PRO A 128 24.70 -8.49 14.13
C PRO A 128 25.03 -9.77 13.36
N THR A 129 26.32 -9.96 13.11
CA THR A 129 26.89 -11.18 12.53
C THR A 129 26.55 -12.38 13.41
N VAL A 130 25.76 -13.31 12.87
CA VAL A 130 25.56 -14.64 13.43
C VAL A 130 26.91 -15.36 13.42
N GLY A 131 27.41 -15.69 14.61
CA GLY A 131 28.55 -16.59 14.76
C GLY A 131 28.13 -18.01 14.36
N GLU A 132 28.89 -18.62 13.45
CA GLU A 132 28.75 -20.01 13.07
C GLU A 132 29.19 -20.89 14.25
N ASP A 133 28.25 -21.64 14.82
CA ASP A 133 28.54 -22.72 15.75
C ASP A 133 28.98 -23.95 14.92
N GLN A 134 30.25 -24.30 15.01
CA GLN A 134 30.78 -25.54 14.45
C GLN A 134 30.46 -26.70 15.39
N VAL A 135 29.98 -27.81 14.83
CA VAL A 135 30.07 -29.15 15.40
C VAL A 135 30.93 -29.99 14.48
#